data_AF-A0A7K4GKW9-F1
#
_entry.id   AF-A0A7K4GKW9-F1
#
_cell.length_a   1.000
_cell.length_b   1.000
_cell.length_c   1.000
_cell.angle_alpha   90.00
_cell.angle_beta   90.00
_cell.angle_gamma   90.00
#
_symmetry.space_group_name_H-M   'P 1'
#
loop_
_entity.id
_entity.type
_entity.pdbx_description
1 polymer ?
#
loop_
_entity_poly.entity_id
_entity_poly.type
_entity_poly.pdbx_seq_one_letter_code
_entity_poly.pdbx_strand_id
1 'polypeptide(L)'
;MAKGYIITNWTEDQGLGVQLSYPEDLVVDLDDMMRIFYAHITGAGEAGNVLVRLEKARSNVSSYFTGMESENQFMINFIMELGEDPEIFGEAVLAEINQNIIFYLKSMEQNPTNSLDITSELTDYIKDSLTYLERLKNLTKEQVMAQIYNSEKGRMILEFLQEKPRTKKELHSLLEEKTGKFIPNIDILLSHFVKTDLVRQDWIEGDSDISLFLLSDFIMIRSPVNKLLEEAKKGLPNPYVAKKYLELAAGYFSYYKPSERDNLKIASHMINPDIFDYIILFRERAYPINKVPRGPGQTFDQIRSFLATLEADHIVKIIKDESDTEWIFLLTDITAYKFYPEYLIENIRKAVSENVLNKESAVKQLELLENSYKK
;
A
#
# COMPACT_ATOMS: atom_id res chain seq x y z
N MET A 1 -6.45 15.45 -1.01
CA MET A 1 -4.99 15.50 -1.14
C MET A 1 -4.38 15.59 0.24
N ALA A 2 -3.21 14.99 0.43
CA ALA A 2 -2.39 15.18 1.60
C ALA A 2 -2.03 16.67 1.68
N LYS A 3 -2.54 17.38 2.70
CA LYS A 3 -2.31 18.81 2.87
C LYS A 3 -0.97 19.07 3.54
N GLY A 4 -0.55 18.19 4.43
CA GLY A 4 0.74 18.31 5.10
C GLY A 4 0.78 17.63 6.46
N TYR A 5 1.83 17.94 7.22
CA TYR A 5 2.02 17.52 8.60
C TYR A 5 2.13 18.72 9.52
N ILE A 6 1.51 18.61 10.70
CA ILE A 6 1.73 19.52 11.82
C ILE A 6 2.23 18.68 12.99
N ILE A 7 3.42 18.99 13.48
CA ILE A 7 3.99 18.37 14.66
C ILE A 7 3.86 19.34 15.81
N THR A 8 3.27 18.87 16.89
CA THR A 8 3.12 19.64 18.12
C THR A 8 3.71 18.91 19.30
N ASN A 9 4.18 19.68 20.27
CA ASN A 9 4.62 19.18 21.55
C ASN A 9 3.75 19.80 22.65
N TRP A 10 3.43 19.03 23.67
CA TRP A 10 2.84 19.55 24.89
C TRP A 10 3.95 19.84 25.91
N THR A 11 4.02 21.07 26.41
CA THR A 11 4.93 21.46 27.48
C THR A 11 4.17 22.03 28.67
N GLU A 12 4.68 21.85 29.89
CA GLU A 12 4.02 22.33 31.11
C GLU A 12 3.90 23.86 31.17
N ASP A 13 4.81 24.58 30.51
CA ASP A 13 4.93 26.04 30.54
C ASP A 13 4.08 26.75 29.46
N GLN A 14 3.91 26.14 28.29
CA GLN A 14 3.22 26.74 27.13
C GLN A 14 1.96 26.00 26.70
N GLY A 15 1.70 24.82 27.26
CA GLY A 15 0.65 23.93 26.79
C GLY A 15 0.98 23.39 25.40
N LEU A 16 0.04 23.46 24.46
CA LEU A 16 0.23 22.91 23.12
C LEU A 16 1.00 23.88 22.22
N GLY A 17 2.25 23.54 21.90
CA GLY A 17 3.12 24.30 20.99
C GLY A 17 3.29 23.62 19.63
N VAL A 18 3.30 24.40 18.55
CA VAL A 18 3.66 23.91 17.21
C VAL A 18 5.18 23.89 17.08
N GLN A 19 5.75 22.71 16.85
CA GLN A 19 7.19 22.52 16.68
C GLN A 19 7.59 22.56 15.22
N LEU A 20 6.75 22.01 14.33
CA LEU A 20 6.98 22.03 12.89
C LEU A 20 5.65 22.02 12.16
N SER A 21 5.56 22.77 11.07
CA SER A 21 4.48 22.66 10.09
C SER A 21 5.08 22.57 8.70
N TYR A 22 4.60 21.62 7.90
CA TYR A 22 4.97 21.51 6.51
C TYR A 22 3.75 21.12 5.66
N PRO A 23 3.44 21.85 4.57
CA PRO A 23 4.07 23.08 4.10
C PRO A 23 4.05 24.23 5.13
N GLU A 24 4.98 25.19 5.04
CA GLU A 24 5.11 26.27 6.05
C GLU A 24 3.84 27.15 6.16
N ASP A 25 3.05 27.24 5.09
CA ASP A 25 1.78 27.97 5.03
C ASP A 25 0.59 27.16 5.57
N LEU A 26 0.80 25.90 5.95
CA LEU A 26 -0.22 25.07 6.60
C LEU A 26 -0.42 25.56 8.04
N VAL A 27 -1.52 26.26 8.27
CA VAL A 27 -1.91 26.76 9.59
C VAL A 27 -3.23 26.10 10.01
N VAL A 28 -3.23 25.52 11.21
CA VAL A 28 -4.45 25.04 11.89
C VAL A 28 -4.64 25.88 13.14
N ASP A 29 -5.86 26.35 13.37
CA ASP A 29 -6.15 27.21 14.50
C ASP A 29 -6.14 26.44 15.83
N LEU A 30 -5.95 27.17 16.92
CA LEU A 30 -5.81 26.59 18.26
C LEU A 30 -7.03 25.74 18.66
N ASP A 31 -8.26 26.11 18.25
CA ASP A 31 -9.44 25.34 18.63
C ASP A 31 -9.45 23.97 17.94
N ASP A 32 -9.12 23.92 16.64
CA ASP A 32 -8.97 22.67 15.89
C ASP A 32 -7.79 21.83 16.43
N MET A 33 -6.67 22.46 16.83
CA MET A 33 -5.55 21.76 17.46
C MET A 33 -5.90 21.17 18.83
N MET A 34 -6.61 21.94 19.66
CA MET A 34 -7.11 21.46 20.96
C MET A 34 -8.11 20.32 20.78
N ARG A 35 -8.96 20.36 19.75
CA ARG A 35 -9.88 19.25 19.43
C ARG A 35 -9.13 17.95 19.17
N ILE A 36 -8.00 18.00 18.45
CA ILE A 36 -7.17 16.82 18.23
C ILE A 36 -6.61 16.30 19.55
N PHE A 37 -6.04 17.19 20.37
CA PHE A 37 -5.53 16.82 21.69
C PHE A 37 -6.60 16.17 22.58
N TYR A 38 -7.80 16.78 22.64
CA TYR A 38 -8.95 16.24 23.39
C TYR A 38 -9.34 14.84 22.93
N ALA A 39 -9.27 14.55 21.63
CA ALA A 39 -9.56 13.22 21.10
C ALA A 39 -8.58 12.14 21.62
N HIS A 40 -7.33 12.50 21.87
CA HIS A 40 -6.34 11.58 22.47
C HIS A 40 -6.54 11.40 23.97
N ILE A 41 -6.73 12.48 24.72
CA ILE A 41 -6.80 12.40 26.19
C ILE A 41 -8.13 11.85 26.71
N THR A 42 -9.21 11.87 25.91
CA THR A 42 -10.50 11.30 26.31
C THR A 42 -10.44 9.77 26.48
N GLY A 43 -9.48 9.09 25.87
CA GLY A 43 -9.22 7.65 26.00
C GLY A 43 -8.01 7.34 26.90
N ALA A 44 -7.95 7.94 28.09
CA ALA A 44 -6.85 7.82 29.07
C ALA A 44 -5.50 8.46 28.69
N GLY A 45 -5.37 9.05 27.49
CA GLY A 45 -4.12 9.69 27.07
C GLY A 45 -3.00 8.69 26.79
N GLU A 46 -3.35 7.46 26.43
CA GLU A 46 -2.39 6.44 25.98
C GLU A 46 -1.82 6.79 24.60
N ALA A 47 -0.68 6.21 24.27
CA ALA A 47 -0.09 6.33 22.95
C ALA A 47 -1.01 5.67 21.90
N GLY A 48 -1.26 6.36 20.78
CA GLY A 48 -2.19 5.82 19.80
C GLY A 48 -2.52 6.76 18.65
N ASN A 49 -3.37 6.26 17.75
CA ASN A 49 -3.88 7.01 16.61
C ASN A 49 -5.35 7.39 16.83
N VAL A 50 -5.71 8.60 16.44
CA VAL A 50 -7.10 9.05 16.36
C VAL A 50 -7.37 9.70 15.01
N LEU A 51 -8.61 9.55 14.53
CA LEU A 51 -9.11 10.22 13.34
C LEU A 51 -10.04 11.36 13.76
N VAL A 52 -9.70 12.59 13.39
CA VAL A 52 -10.46 13.78 13.78
C VAL A 52 -10.85 14.57 12.54
N ARG A 53 -12.11 14.99 12.49
CA ARG A 53 -12.58 15.96 11.49
C ARG A 53 -12.46 17.36 12.05
N LEU A 54 -11.71 18.21 11.37
CA LEU A 54 -11.52 19.62 11.69
C LEU A 54 -12.55 20.48 10.97
N GLU A 55 -13.24 21.32 11.74
CA GLU A 55 -14.39 22.09 11.23
C GLU A 55 -13.93 23.37 10.54
N LYS A 56 -13.00 24.12 11.15
CA LYS A 56 -12.53 25.39 10.60
C LYS A 56 -11.52 25.16 9.50
N ALA A 57 -10.57 24.26 9.71
CA ALA A 57 -9.59 23.87 8.70
C ALA A 57 -10.21 23.07 7.53
N ARG A 58 -11.48 22.64 7.65
CA ARG A 58 -12.21 21.81 6.67
C ARG A 58 -11.33 20.67 6.16
N SER A 59 -10.85 19.86 7.09
CA SER A 59 -9.84 18.83 6.86
C SER A 59 -10.13 17.61 7.72
N ASN A 60 -9.66 16.44 7.28
CA ASN A 60 -9.57 15.27 8.14
C ASN A 60 -8.12 15.14 8.63
N VAL A 61 -7.94 14.64 9.84
CA VAL A 61 -6.62 14.51 10.48
C VAL A 61 -6.46 13.12 11.05
N SER A 62 -5.41 12.43 10.61
CA SER A 62 -4.90 11.25 11.30
C SER A 62 -3.80 11.72 12.24
N SER A 63 -4.06 11.65 13.54
CA SER A 63 -3.12 12.12 14.56
C SER A 63 -2.57 10.95 15.35
N TYR A 64 -1.24 10.86 15.46
CA TYR A 64 -0.55 9.94 16.36
C TYR A 64 -0.05 10.70 17.58
N PHE A 65 -0.30 10.17 18.78
CA PHE A 65 0.17 10.72 20.05
C PHE A 65 1.13 9.75 20.75
N THR A 66 2.23 10.26 21.30
CA THR A 66 3.21 9.44 22.05
C THR A 66 2.73 9.01 23.44
N GLY A 67 1.63 9.57 23.93
CA GLY A 67 1.05 9.23 25.24
C GLY A 67 1.53 10.16 26.36
N MET A 68 0.70 10.33 27.40
CA MET A 68 0.99 11.21 28.54
C MET A 68 2.16 10.72 29.41
N GLU A 69 2.43 9.41 29.41
CA GLU A 69 3.55 8.80 30.14
C GLU A 69 4.91 8.96 29.44
N SER A 70 4.91 9.43 28.18
CA SER A 70 6.14 9.71 27.45
C SER A 70 6.86 10.91 28.07
N GLU A 71 8.20 10.83 28.17
CA GLU A 71 9.03 11.95 28.64
C GLU A 71 8.74 13.24 27.86
N ASN A 72 8.53 13.11 26.55
CA ASN A 72 8.09 14.19 25.66
C ASN A 72 6.81 13.78 24.91
N GLN A 73 5.82 14.66 24.95
CA GLN A 73 4.46 14.41 24.51
C GLN A 73 4.23 15.02 23.12
N PHE A 74 4.57 14.24 22.09
CA PHE A 74 4.43 14.66 20.70
C PHE A 74 3.10 14.21 20.11
N MET A 75 2.47 15.09 19.35
CA MET A 75 1.43 14.73 18.39
C MET A 75 1.91 14.99 16.97
N ILE A 76 1.80 13.97 16.13
CA ILE A 76 2.10 14.01 14.71
C ILE A 76 0.77 14.01 13.97
N ASN A 77 0.42 15.14 13.38
CA ASN A 77 -0.89 15.37 12.78
C ASN A 77 -0.75 15.37 11.25
N PHE A 78 -1.17 14.28 10.62
CA PHE A 78 -1.26 14.21 9.17
C PHE A 78 -2.59 14.82 8.70
N ILE A 79 -2.51 15.97 8.01
CA ILE A 79 -3.66 16.74 7.56
C ILE A 79 -4.03 16.32 6.13
N MET A 80 -5.29 15.97 5.93
CA MET A 80 -5.86 15.48 4.66
C MET A 80 -7.03 16.35 4.22
N GLU A 81 -7.45 16.21 2.97
CA GLU A 81 -8.68 16.84 2.51
C GLU A 81 -9.91 16.33 3.26
N LEU A 82 -10.94 17.17 3.32
CA LEU A 82 -12.20 16.80 3.93
C LEU A 82 -12.81 15.60 3.20
N GLY A 83 -13.11 14.55 3.97
CA GLY A 83 -13.67 13.31 3.44
C GLY A 83 -12.64 12.26 3.03
N GLU A 84 -11.34 12.58 3.06
CA GLU A 84 -10.28 11.57 2.90
C GLU A 84 -10.10 10.76 4.19
N ASP A 85 -9.69 9.50 4.01
CA ASP A 85 -9.47 8.56 5.10
C ASP A 85 -8.01 8.08 5.07
N PRO A 86 -7.32 8.03 6.22
CA PRO A 86 -5.94 7.59 6.28
C PRO A 86 -5.73 6.15 5.80
N GLU A 87 -6.76 5.29 5.83
CA GLU A 87 -6.68 3.92 5.32
C GLU A 87 -6.26 3.86 3.83
N ILE A 88 -6.52 4.91 3.05
CA ILE A 88 -6.13 4.98 1.63
C ILE A 88 -4.61 4.89 1.47
N PHE A 89 -3.84 5.42 2.44
CA PHE A 89 -2.38 5.43 2.41
C PHE A 89 -1.75 4.18 3.05
N GLY A 90 -2.55 3.39 3.78
CA GLY A 90 -2.10 2.21 4.50
C GLY A 90 -1.59 2.50 5.92
N GLU A 91 -2.13 1.77 6.90
CA GLU A 91 -1.79 1.93 8.32
C GLU A 91 -0.29 1.74 8.60
N ALA A 92 0.33 0.72 8.00
CA ALA A 92 1.76 0.44 8.18
C ALA A 92 2.65 1.56 7.64
N VAL A 93 2.26 2.18 6.52
CA VAL A 93 3.00 3.30 5.92
C VAL A 93 2.96 4.52 6.85
N LEU A 94 1.77 4.88 7.32
CA LEU A 94 1.63 6.02 8.23
C LEU A 94 2.36 5.77 9.56
N ALA A 95 2.33 4.54 10.08
CA ALA A 95 3.06 4.16 11.27
C ALA A 95 4.58 4.30 11.10
N GLU A 96 5.14 3.84 9.98
CA GLU A 96 6.55 4.00 9.65
C GLU A 96 6.94 5.49 9.55
N ILE A 97 6.12 6.30 8.87
CA ILE A 97 6.34 7.75 8.78
C ILE A 97 6.38 8.39 10.16
N ASN A 98 5.41 8.06 11.01
CA ASN A 98 5.34 8.59 12.38
C ASN A 98 6.56 8.15 13.21
N GLN A 99 7.01 6.91 13.10
CA GLN A 99 8.20 6.41 13.82
C GLN A 99 9.48 7.15 13.41
N ASN A 100 9.67 7.39 12.11
CA ASN A 100 10.81 8.15 11.61
C ASN A 100 10.77 9.61 12.08
N ILE A 101 9.58 10.24 12.07
CA ILE A 101 9.40 11.59 12.63
C ILE A 101 9.80 11.61 14.12
N ILE A 102 9.34 10.64 14.92
CA ILE A 102 9.72 10.52 16.34
C ILE A 102 11.23 10.36 16.51
N PHE A 103 11.88 9.61 15.63
CA PHE A 103 13.33 9.43 15.66
C PHE A 103 14.07 10.77 15.47
N TYR A 104 13.66 11.59 14.50
CA TYR A 104 14.20 12.94 14.32
C TYR A 104 13.93 13.85 15.53
N LEU A 105 12.70 13.82 16.07
CA LEU A 105 12.32 14.62 17.25
C LEU A 105 13.19 14.28 18.47
N LYS A 106 13.39 12.98 18.76
CA LYS A 106 14.28 12.53 19.83
C LYS A 106 15.74 12.90 19.57
N SER A 107 16.18 12.88 18.32
CA SER A 107 17.54 13.26 17.94
C SER A 107 17.82 14.74 18.19
N MET A 108 16.82 15.61 17.98
CA MET A 108 16.91 17.04 18.31
C MET A 108 17.08 17.28 19.81
N GLU A 109 16.38 16.52 20.64
CA GLU A 109 16.48 16.62 22.11
C GLU A 109 17.86 16.19 22.60
N GLN A 110 18.40 15.11 22.03
CA GLN A 110 19.71 14.57 22.40
C GLN A 110 20.87 15.44 21.92
N ASN A 111 20.69 16.20 20.83
CA ASN A 111 21.74 17.03 20.24
C ASN A 111 21.27 18.48 19.98
N PRO A 112 20.99 19.28 21.03
CA PRO A 112 20.42 20.62 20.88
C PRO A 112 21.26 21.56 20.00
N THR A 113 22.58 21.36 19.96
CA THR A 113 23.51 22.15 19.15
C THR A 113 23.33 21.94 17.64
N ASN A 114 22.80 20.78 17.23
CA ASN A 114 22.54 20.43 15.83
C ASN A 114 21.04 20.51 15.50
N SER A 115 20.22 21.12 16.37
CA SER A 115 18.76 21.18 16.21
C SER A 115 18.33 21.78 14.88
N LEU A 116 19.03 22.79 14.38
CA LEU A 116 18.72 23.42 13.08
C LEU A 116 18.93 22.45 11.90
N ASP A 117 20.05 21.72 11.89
CA ASP A 117 20.36 20.76 10.82
C ASP A 117 19.36 19.60 10.84
N ILE A 118 19.05 19.07 12.04
CA ILE A 118 18.06 17.99 12.21
C ILE A 118 16.65 18.47 11.82
N THR A 119 16.30 19.73 12.10
CA THR A 119 15.01 20.31 11.67
C THR A 119 14.92 20.39 10.15
N SER A 120 16.01 20.74 9.46
CA SER A 120 16.07 20.72 7.99
C SER A 120 15.90 19.31 7.45
N GLU A 121 16.63 18.33 8.01
CA GLU A 121 16.51 16.92 7.61
C GLU A 121 15.10 16.36 7.83
N LEU A 122 14.47 16.69 8.97
CA LEU A 122 13.08 16.32 9.25
C LEU A 122 12.11 16.98 8.25
N THR A 123 12.35 18.24 7.90
CA THR A 123 11.51 18.96 6.93
C THR A 123 11.60 18.31 5.54
N ASP A 124 12.82 17.98 5.10
CA ASP A 124 13.06 17.26 3.84
C ASP A 124 12.41 15.87 3.88
N TYR A 125 12.53 15.15 5.00
CA TYR A 125 11.87 13.86 5.19
C TYR A 125 10.33 13.95 5.09
N ILE A 126 9.71 14.97 5.70
CA ILE A 126 8.26 15.17 5.63
C ILE A 126 7.83 15.52 4.21
N LYS A 127 8.59 16.36 3.50
CA LYS A 127 8.34 16.69 2.10
C LYS A 127 8.39 15.44 1.20
N ASP A 128 9.40 14.60 1.38
CA ASP A 128 9.54 13.35 0.64
C ASP A 128 8.40 12.38 1.00
N SER A 129 8.04 12.31 2.28
CA SER A 129 6.89 11.52 2.78
C SER A 129 5.57 11.96 2.15
N LEU A 130 5.30 13.26 2.03
CA LEU A 130 4.09 13.77 1.38
C LEU A 130 4.08 13.44 -0.12
N THR A 131 5.23 13.56 -0.78
CA THR A 131 5.37 13.16 -2.19
C THR A 131 5.09 11.66 -2.35
N TYR A 132 5.60 10.83 -1.44
CA TYR A 132 5.33 9.39 -1.41
C TYR A 132 3.84 9.09 -1.19
N LEU A 133 3.19 9.75 -0.24
CA LEU A 133 1.75 9.60 0.04
C LEU A 133 0.88 10.01 -1.15
N GLU A 134 1.24 11.07 -1.88
CA GLU A 134 0.54 11.46 -3.11
C GLU A 134 0.73 10.42 -4.24
N ARG A 135 1.88 9.75 -4.30
CA ARG A 135 2.08 8.63 -5.24
C ARG A 135 1.23 7.41 -4.88
N LEU A 136 1.06 7.12 -3.59
CA LEU A 136 0.20 6.03 -3.12
C LEU A 136 -1.29 6.24 -3.47
N LYS A 137 -1.73 7.46 -3.75
CA LYS A 137 -3.09 7.70 -4.29
C LYS A 137 -3.24 7.33 -5.76
N ASN A 138 -2.14 7.38 -6.49
CA ASN A 138 -2.09 7.25 -7.94
C ASN A 138 -1.44 5.93 -8.38
N LEU A 139 -1.63 4.88 -7.56
CA LEU A 139 -1.16 3.54 -7.86
C LEU A 139 -1.78 3.00 -9.15
N THR A 140 -0.98 2.25 -9.92
CA THR A 140 -1.49 1.51 -11.07
C THR A 140 -2.49 0.43 -10.62
N LYS A 141 -3.36 -0.05 -11.52
CA LYS A 141 -4.31 -1.14 -11.18
C LYS A 141 -3.60 -2.38 -10.62
N GLU A 142 -2.41 -2.70 -11.13
CA GLU A 142 -1.58 -3.81 -10.65
C GLU A 142 -1.16 -3.61 -9.18
N GLN A 143 -0.74 -2.40 -8.83
CA GLN A 143 -0.36 -2.04 -7.46
C GLN A 143 -1.56 -1.93 -6.52
N VAL A 144 -2.72 -1.46 -7.01
CA VAL A 144 -3.96 -1.47 -6.20
C VAL A 144 -4.40 -2.90 -5.89
N MET A 145 -4.25 -3.84 -6.82
CA MET A 145 -4.47 -5.27 -6.53
C MET A 145 -3.47 -5.80 -5.48
N ALA A 146 -2.20 -5.41 -5.56
CA ALA A 146 -1.22 -5.73 -4.52
C ALA A 146 -1.63 -5.13 -3.15
N GLN A 147 -2.15 -3.89 -3.12
CA GLN A 147 -2.66 -3.24 -1.91
C GLN A 147 -3.85 -4.00 -1.30
N ILE A 148 -4.79 -4.45 -2.13
CA ILE A 148 -5.90 -5.32 -1.70
C ILE A 148 -5.33 -6.60 -1.05
N TYR A 149 -4.37 -7.26 -1.71
CA TYR A 149 -3.83 -8.52 -1.21
C TYR A 149 -2.97 -8.36 0.05
N ASN A 150 -2.25 -7.26 0.21
CA ASN A 150 -1.43 -7.02 1.40
C ASN A 150 -2.29 -6.67 2.63
N SER A 151 -3.48 -6.10 2.42
CA SER A 151 -4.45 -5.83 3.47
C SER A 151 -5.17 -7.10 3.94
N GLU A 152 -5.18 -7.36 5.24
CA GLU A 152 -5.97 -8.45 5.83
C GLU A 152 -7.47 -8.29 5.53
N LYS A 153 -8.01 -7.10 5.73
CA LYS A 153 -9.41 -6.77 5.37
C LYS A 153 -9.65 -6.97 3.87
N GLY A 154 -8.68 -6.60 3.03
CA GLY A 154 -8.75 -6.79 1.58
C GLY A 154 -8.80 -8.26 1.18
N ARG A 155 -7.96 -9.11 1.78
CA ARG A 155 -8.02 -10.57 1.57
C ARG A 155 -9.35 -11.16 2.02
N MET A 156 -9.86 -10.77 3.19
CA MET A 156 -11.16 -11.23 3.68
C MET A 156 -12.32 -10.82 2.75
N ILE A 157 -12.33 -9.57 2.26
CA ILE A 157 -13.33 -9.13 1.27
C ILE A 157 -13.27 -10.00 0.02
N LEU A 158 -12.06 -10.28 -0.48
CA LEU A 158 -11.88 -11.14 -1.64
C LEU A 158 -12.45 -12.53 -1.37
N GLU A 159 -12.03 -13.19 -0.29
CA GLU A 159 -12.53 -14.51 0.13
C GLU A 159 -14.06 -14.57 0.22
N PHE A 160 -14.69 -13.58 0.85
CA PHE A 160 -16.16 -13.53 0.97
C PHE A 160 -16.87 -13.39 -0.37
N LEU A 161 -16.30 -12.64 -1.31
CA LEU A 161 -16.86 -12.44 -2.64
C LEU A 161 -16.52 -13.59 -3.61
N GLN A 162 -15.47 -14.36 -3.32
CA GLN A 162 -15.15 -15.63 -4.02
C GLN A 162 -16.17 -16.73 -3.70
N GLU A 163 -16.93 -16.62 -2.62
CA GLU A 163 -18.01 -17.56 -2.29
C GLU A 163 -19.31 -17.24 -3.03
N LYS A 164 -19.79 -16.00 -2.93
CA LYS A 164 -21.05 -15.55 -3.53
C LYS A 164 -21.15 -14.01 -3.51
N PRO A 165 -22.07 -13.43 -4.31
CA PRO A 165 -22.45 -12.03 -4.15
C PRO A 165 -22.96 -11.75 -2.73
N ARG A 166 -22.65 -10.57 -2.20
CA ARG A 166 -23.08 -10.13 -0.87
C ARG A 166 -23.51 -8.67 -0.89
N THR A 167 -24.42 -8.31 0.00
CA THR A 167 -24.74 -6.89 0.20
C THR A 167 -23.60 -6.18 0.90
N LYS A 168 -23.48 -4.87 0.70
CA LYS A 168 -22.47 -4.05 1.37
C LYS A 168 -22.59 -4.13 2.90
N LYS A 169 -23.82 -4.09 3.44
CA LYS A 169 -24.09 -4.25 4.88
C LYS A 169 -23.67 -5.61 5.40
N GLU A 170 -24.02 -6.69 4.69
CA GLU A 170 -23.62 -8.06 5.07
C GLU A 170 -22.09 -8.19 5.11
N LEU A 171 -21.41 -7.70 4.07
CA LEU A 171 -19.95 -7.73 4.00
C LEU A 171 -19.31 -6.92 5.15
N HIS A 172 -19.87 -5.74 5.46
CA HIS A 172 -19.42 -4.90 6.56
C HIS A 172 -19.54 -5.60 7.91
N SER A 173 -20.69 -6.19 8.21
CA SER A 173 -20.89 -6.95 9.46
C SER A 173 -19.94 -8.15 9.57
N LEU A 174 -19.73 -8.90 8.48
CA LEU A 174 -18.83 -10.05 8.47
C LEU A 174 -17.36 -9.65 8.72
N LEU A 175 -16.93 -8.52 8.17
CA LEU A 175 -15.58 -8.00 8.42
C LEU A 175 -15.38 -7.58 9.87
N GLU A 176 -16.34 -6.86 10.46
CA GLU A 176 -16.26 -6.45 11.87
C GLU A 176 -16.27 -7.68 12.79
N GLU A 177 -17.12 -8.68 12.51
CA GLU A 177 -17.18 -9.93 13.26
C GLU A 177 -15.85 -10.69 13.21
N LYS A 178 -15.25 -10.85 12.02
CA LYS A 178 -13.98 -11.58 11.86
C LYS A 178 -12.78 -10.86 12.42
N THR A 179 -12.73 -9.54 12.28
CA THR A 179 -11.57 -8.73 12.72
C THR A 179 -11.67 -8.33 14.19
N GLY A 180 -12.86 -8.38 14.78
CA GLY A 180 -13.13 -7.83 16.12
C GLY A 180 -12.92 -6.31 16.20
N LYS A 181 -12.88 -5.62 15.05
CA LYS A 181 -12.59 -4.19 14.95
C LYS A 181 -13.76 -3.47 14.27
N PHE A 182 -14.11 -2.30 14.80
CA PHE A 182 -15.06 -1.41 14.14
C PHE A 182 -14.46 -0.87 12.84
N ILE A 183 -15.25 -0.89 11.75
CA ILE A 183 -14.85 -0.39 10.44
C ILE A 183 -15.71 0.85 10.16
N PRO A 184 -15.16 2.07 10.31
CA PRO A 184 -15.96 3.28 10.21
C PRO A 184 -16.53 3.50 8.80
N ASN A 185 -15.82 3.07 7.75
CA ASN A 185 -16.25 3.28 6.38
C ASN A 185 -15.72 2.20 5.42
N ILE A 186 -16.58 1.24 5.07
CA ILE A 186 -16.25 0.17 4.11
C ILE A 186 -16.10 0.66 2.66
N ASP A 187 -16.64 1.83 2.29
CA ASP A 187 -16.57 2.33 0.90
C ASP A 187 -15.14 2.57 0.44
N ILE A 188 -14.25 2.96 1.36
CA ILE A 188 -12.83 3.18 1.04
C ILE A 188 -12.17 1.87 0.63
N LEU A 189 -12.40 0.81 1.41
CA LEU A 189 -11.90 -0.53 1.09
C LEU A 189 -12.47 -1.00 -0.25
N LEU A 190 -13.79 -0.85 -0.46
CA LEU A 190 -14.46 -1.26 -1.70
C LEU A 190 -14.04 -0.44 -2.92
N SER A 191 -13.63 0.82 -2.72
CA SER A 191 -13.17 1.68 -3.82
C SER A 191 -11.99 1.07 -4.56
N HIS A 192 -11.09 0.36 -3.87
CA HIS A 192 -9.97 -0.34 -4.50
C HIS A 192 -10.42 -1.48 -5.42
N PHE A 193 -11.43 -2.25 -4.99
CA PHE A 193 -12.00 -3.34 -5.80
C PHE A 193 -12.75 -2.82 -7.04
N VAL A 194 -13.44 -1.69 -6.91
CA VAL A 194 -14.12 -1.05 -8.05
C VAL A 194 -13.10 -0.45 -9.02
N LYS A 195 -12.08 0.27 -8.53
CA LYS A 195 -11.01 0.87 -9.36
C LYS A 195 -10.22 -0.15 -10.18
N THR A 196 -10.10 -1.37 -9.67
CA THR A 196 -9.40 -2.50 -10.33
C THR A 196 -10.32 -3.32 -11.24
N ASP A 197 -11.59 -2.92 -11.38
CA ASP A 197 -12.65 -3.66 -12.06
C ASP A 197 -12.78 -5.11 -11.56
N LEU A 198 -12.41 -5.38 -10.30
CA LEU A 198 -12.60 -6.69 -9.66
C LEU A 198 -14.06 -6.85 -9.27
N VAL A 199 -14.67 -5.80 -8.73
CA VAL A 199 -16.04 -5.81 -8.21
C VAL A 199 -16.90 -4.77 -8.90
N ARG A 200 -18.15 -5.13 -9.15
CA ARG A 200 -19.22 -4.21 -9.53
C ARG A 200 -20.21 -4.05 -8.40
N GLN A 201 -20.60 -2.80 -8.15
CA GLN A 201 -21.71 -2.45 -7.28
C GLN A 201 -22.97 -2.34 -8.13
N ASP A 202 -24.05 -3.04 -7.76
CA ASP A 202 -25.33 -2.93 -8.45
C ASP A 202 -26.49 -3.15 -7.48
N TRP A 203 -27.66 -2.62 -7.83
CA TRP A 203 -28.87 -2.83 -7.07
C TRP A 203 -29.64 -4.05 -7.62
N ILE A 204 -30.30 -4.77 -6.73
CA ILE A 204 -31.18 -5.88 -7.08
C ILE A 204 -32.60 -5.45 -6.74
N GLU A 205 -33.53 -5.69 -7.66
CA GLU A 205 -34.91 -5.29 -7.46
C GLU A 205 -35.51 -5.93 -6.20
N GLY A 206 -35.98 -5.08 -5.28
CA GLY A 206 -36.54 -5.50 -3.99
C GLY A 206 -35.55 -5.47 -2.82
N ASP A 207 -34.24 -5.32 -3.06
CA ASP A 207 -33.25 -5.22 -1.99
C ASP A 207 -33.17 -3.79 -1.41
N SER A 208 -32.92 -3.70 -0.11
CA SER A 208 -32.76 -2.40 0.58
C SER A 208 -31.33 -1.86 0.54
N ASP A 209 -30.40 -2.62 -0.04
CA ASP A 209 -28.96 -2.33 -0.01
C ASP A 209 -28.29 -2.66 -1.36
N ILE A 210 -27.10 -2.11 -1.56
CA ILE A 210 -26.28 -2.34 -2.74
C ILE A 210 -25.59 -3.70 -2.63
N SER A 211 -25.66 -4.49 -3.70
CA SER A 211 -24.97 -5.77 -3.81
C SER A 211 -23.62 -5.62 -4.51
N LEU A 212 -22.67 -6.45 -4.07
CA LEU A 212 -21.31 -6.52 -4.57
C LEU A 212 -21.12 -7.82 -5.36
N PHE A 213 -20.67 -7.68 -6.60
CA PHE A 213 -20.53 -8.76 -7.57
C PHE A 213 -19.08 -8.88 -8.03
N LEU A 214 -18.44 -10.03 -7.79
CA LEU A 214 -17.07 -10.29 -8.23
C LEU A 214 -17.06 -10.57 -9.74
N LEU A 215 -16.48 -9.69 -10.53
CA LEU A 215 -16.40 -9.82 -12.00
C LEU A 215 -15.14 -10.56 -12.46
N SER A 216 -14.09 -10.41 -11.66
CA SER A 216 -12.76 -10.93 -11.92
C SER A 216 -12.03 -11.13 -10.62
N ASP A 217 -11.09 -12.07 -10.61
CA ASP A 217 -10.26 -12.37 -9.46
C ASP A 217 -8.79 -12.18 -9.84
N PHE A 218 -7.88 -12.29 -8.89
CA PHE A 218 -6.47 -12.15 -9.15
C PHE A 218 -5.61 -13.00 -8.21
N ILE A 219 -4.38 -13.26 -8.66
CA ILE A 219 -3.36 -13.95 -7.88
C ILE A 219 -2.08 -13.12 -7.89
N MET A 220 -1.47 -13.01 -6.71
CA MET A 220 -0.09 -12.54 -6.58
C MET A 220 0.85 -13.68 -6.93
N ILE A 221 1.69 -13.52 -7.95
CA ILE A 221 2.61 -14.56 -8.37
C ILE A 221 3.90 -13.99 -8.94
N ARG A 222 4.96 -14.81 -8.86
CA ARG A 222 6.18 -14.59 -9.64
C ARG A 222 6.07 -15.23 -11.02
N SER A 223 6.43 -14.50 -12.06
CA SER A 223 6.52 -15.02 -13.41
C SER A 223 7.90 -14.78 -14.02
N PRO A 224 8.36 -15.63 -14.96
CA PRO A 224 9.54 -15.33 -15.74
C PRO A 224 9.35 -14.07 -16.58
N VAL A 225 10.41 -13.28 -16.74
CA VAL A 225 10.36 -12.03 -17.51
C VAL A 225 10.55 -12.35 -18.99
N ASN A 226 9.44 -12.57 -19.72
CA ASN A 226 9.46 -13.03 -21.11
C ASN A 226 10.42 -12.23 -22.00
N LYS A 227 10.42 -10.89 -21.88
CA LYS A 227 11.28 -10.03 -22.68
C LYS A 227 12.77 -10.29 -22.42
N LEU A 228 13.17 -10.38 -21.15
CA LEU A 228 14.56 -10.68 -20.78
C LEU A 228 14.96 -12.09 -21.19
N LEU A 229 14.06 -13.07 -21.11
CA LEU A 229 14.33 -14.43 -21.60
C LEU A 229 14.62 -14.42 -23.11
N GLU A 230 13.80 -13.71 -23.90
CA GLU A 230 13.98 -13.60 -25.34
C GLU A 230 15.25 -12.82 -25.72
N GLU A 231 15.60 -11.77 -24.97
CA GLU A 231 16.87 -11.04 -25.16
C GLU A 231 18.09 -11.89 -24.78
N ALA A 232 18.02 -12.62 -23.67
CA ALA A 232 19.10 -13.49 -23.22
C ALA A 232 19.32 -14.67 -24.17
N LYS A 233 18.25 -15.24 -24.76
CA LYS A 233 18.36 -16.25 -25.84
C LYS A 233 19.11 -15.71 -27.07
N LYS A 234 19.05 -14.39 -27.31
CA LYS A 234 19.82 -13.71 -28.37
C LYS A 234 21.24 -13.31 -27.93
N GLY A 235 21.64 -13.63 -26.71
CA GLY A 235 22.96 -13.32 -26.15
C GLY A 235 23.12 -11.88 -25.67
N LEU A 236 22.02 -11.17 -25.38
CA LEU A 236 22.05 -9.81 -24.83
C LEU A 236 22.00 -9.82 -23.30
N PRO A 237 22.65 -8.84 -22.62
CA PRO A 237 23.48 -7.77 -23.16
C PRO A 237 24.88 -8.24 -23.63
N ASN A 238 25.35 -9.37 -23.12
CA ASN A 238 26.47 -10.12 -23.68
C ASN A 238 26.26 -11.63 -23.46
N PRO A 239 26.89 -12.51 -24.26
CA PRO A 239 26.60 -13.94 -24.23
C PRO A 239 26.88 -14.61 -22.88
N TYR A 240 27.88 -14.15 -22.13
CA TYR A 240 28.27 -14.74 -20.85
C TYR A 240 27.22 -14.50 -19.76
N VAL A 241 26.83 -13.24 -19.54
CA VAL A 241 25.81 -12.92 -18.52
C VAL A 241 24.43 -13.41 -18.93
N ALA A 242 24.11 -13.39 -20.23
CA ALA A 242 22.87 -13.91 -20.77
C ALA A 242 22.69 -15.40 -20.46
N LYS A 243 23.74 -16.20 -20.69
CA LYS A 243 23.74 -17.63 -20.37
C LYS A 243 23.52 -17.88 -18.87
N LYS A 244 24.27 -17.16 -18.01
CA LYS A 244 24.10 -17.26 -16.55
C LYS A 244 22.68 -16.89 -16.12
N TYR A 245 22.12 -15.83 -16.69
CA TYR A 245 20.74 -15.42 -16.40
C TYR A 245 19.74 -16.52 -16.74
N LEU A 246 19.85 -17.12 -17.93
CA LEU A 246 18.98 -18.23 -18.34
C LEU A 246 19.07 -19.43 -17.40
N GLU A 247 20.28 -19.80 -16.98
CA GLU A 247 20.51 -20.89 -16.00
C GLU A 247 19.86 -20.57 -14.65
N LEU A 248 20.00 -19.34 -14.15
CA LEU A 248 19.43 -18.91 -12.88
C LEU A 248 17.90 -18.83 -12.93
N ALA A 249 17.33 -18.28 -14.00
CA ALA A 249 15.89 -18.19 -14.19
C ALA A 249 15.27 -19.60 -14.29
N ALA A 250 15.85 -20.48 -15.11
CA ALA A 250 15.40 -21.87 -15.22
C ALA A 250 15.53 -22.61 -13.88
N GLY A 251 16.64 -22.43 -13.18
CA GLY A 251 16.88 -23.02 -11.86
C GLY A 251 15.85 -22.59 -10.82
N TYR A 252 15.53 -21.29 -10.76
CA TYR A 252 14.52 -20.77 -9.84
C TYR A 252 13.12 -21.35 -10.14
N PHE A 253 12.65 -21.19 -11.37
CA PHE A 253 11.28 -21.56 -11.74
C PHE A 253 11.04 -23.08 -11.81
N SER A 254 12.10 -23.90 -11.83
CA SER A 254 11.96 -25.36 -11.74
C SER A 254 11.43 -25.84 -10.38
N TYR A 255 11.63 -25.05 -9.33
CA TYR A 255 11.22 -25.40 -7.96
C TYR A 255 10.23 -24.40 -7.35
N TYR A 256 10.00 -23.27 -8.01
CA TYR A 256 9.10 -22.24 -7.52
C TYR A 256 7.67 -22.78 -7.37
N LYS A 257 7.13 -22.60 -6.16
CA LYS A 257 5.73 -22.86 -5.84
C LYS A 257 5.19 -21.64 -5.10
N PRO A 258 4.13 -21.00 -5.62
CA PRO A 258 3.48 -19.89 -4.93
C PRO A 258 3.05 -20.30 -3.52
N SER A 259 3.18 -19.39 -2.57
CA SER A 259 2.74 -19.59 -1.19
C SER A 259 2.24 -18.26 -0.65
N GLU A 260 1.30 -18.27 0.29
CA GLU A 260 0.75 -17.04 0.87
C GLU A 260 1.84 -16.11 1.42
N ARG A 261 2.86 -16.68 2.09
CA ARG A 261 4.00 -15.92 2.61
C ARG A 261 4.80 -15.23 1.50
N ASP A 262 5.07 -15.91 0.39
CA ASP A 262 5.75 -15.30 -0.77
C ASP A 262 4.85 -14.25 -1.42
N ASN A 263 3.55 -14.54 -1.57
CA ASN A 263 2.55 -13.66 -2.16
C ASN A 263 2.41 -12.33 -1.40
N LEU A 264 2.40 -12.38 -0.06
CA LEU A 264 2.38 -11.17 0.79
C LEU A 264 3.68 -10.37 0.65
N LYS A 265 4.82 -11.06 0.60
CA LYS A 265 6.13 -10.42 0.41
C LYS A 265 6.23 -9.72 -0.95
N ILE A 266 5.76 -10.32 -2.03
CA ILE A 266 5.76 -9.65 -3.33
C ILE A 266 4.74 -8.49 -3.37
N ALA A 267 3.58 -8.64 -2.72
CA ALA A 267 2.60 -7.57 -2.60
C ALA A 267 3.17 -6.34 -1.87
N SER A 268 3.93 -6.54 -0.78
CA SER A 268 4.56 -5.43 -0.06
C SER A 268 5.56 -4.65 -0.91
N HIS A 269 6.32 -5.34 -1.78
CA HIS A 269 7.24 -4.67 -2.72
C HIS A 269 6.50 -3.89 -3.80
N MET A 270 5.37 -4.41 -4.30
CA MET A 270 4.61 -3.75 -5.37
C MET A 270 3.88 -2.49 -4.90
N ILE A 271 3.45 -2.44 -3.64
CA ILE A 271 2.75 -1.26 -3.09
C ILE A 271 3.67 -0.06 -3.00
N ASN A 272 4.98 -0.26 -2.77
CA ASN A 272 5.94 0.82 -2.76
C ASN A 272 6.18 1.34 -4.20
N PRO A 273 5.77 2.57 -4.54
CA PRO A 273 5.88 3.08 -5.90
C PRO A 273 7.32 3.20 -6.39
N ASP A 274 8.28 3.52 -5.51
CA ASP A 274 9.70 3.60 -5.88
C ASP A 274 10.25 2.24 -6.28
N ILE A 275 9.94 1.21 -5.48
CA ILE A 275 10.34 -0.17 -5.77
C ILE A 275 9.70 -0.63 -7.08
N PHE A 276 8.42 -0.33 -7.26
CA PHE A 276 7.67 -0.76 -8.44
C PHE A 276 8.17 -0.09 -9.73
N ASP A 277 8.58 1.18 -9.69
CA ASP A 277 9.20 1.85 -10.83
C ASP A 277 10.48 1.14 -11.28
N TYR A 278 11.31 0.71 -10.34
CA TYR A 278 12.50 -0.10 -10.65
C TYR A 278 12.15 -1.46 -11.24
N ILE A 279 11.11 -2.12 -10.72
CA ILE A 279 10.63 -3.40 -11.29
C ILE A 279 10.19 -3.18 -12.74
N ILE A 280 9.37 -2.16 -13.02
CA ILE A 280 8.96 -1.79 -14.39
C ILE A 280 10.18 -1.53 -15.26
N LEU A 281 11.15 -0.77 -14.77
CA LEU A 281 12.39 -0.49 -15.49
C LEU A 281 13.13 -1.79 -15.84
N PHE A 282 13.26 -2.72 -14.90
CA PHE A 282 13.98 -3.98 -15.08
C PHE A 282 13.20 -5.02 -15.88
N ARG A 283 11.86 -4.90 -16.00
CA ARG A 283 11.06 -5.70 -16.97
C ARG A 283 11.52 -5.45 -18.41
N GLU A 284 12.02 -4.25 -18.70
CA GLU A 284 12.31 -3.83 -20.06
C GLU A 284 13.66 -4.30 -20.62
N ARG A 285 14.69 -4.41 -19.79
CA ARG A 285 16.04 -4.87 -20.18
C ARG A 285 16.94 -5.05 -18.95
N ALA A 286 18.06 -5.74 -19.13
CA ALA A 286 19.13 -5.73 -18.14
C ALA A 286 19.84 -4.37 -18.08
N TYR A 287 20.26 -3.94 -16.89
CA TYR A 287 20.96 -2.68 -16.67
C TYR A 287 22.31 -2.90 -16.01
N PRO A 288 23.40 -2.28 -16.48
CA PRO A 288 24.61 -2.22 -15.68
C PRO A 288 24.37 -1.27 -14.50
N ILE A 289 24.84 -1.64 -13.31
CA ILE A 289 24.50 -0.95 -12.05
C ILE A 289 24.83 0.56 -12.08
N ASN A 290 25.87 0.94 -12.81
CA ASN A 290 26.31 2.33 -12.96
C ASN A 290 25.43 3.16 -13.91
N LYS A 291 24.52 2.54 -14.67
CA LYS A 291 23.56 3.21 -15.57
C LYS A 291 22.11 3.12 -15.10
N VAL A 292 21.87 2.62 -13.89
CA VAL A 292 20.54 2.63 -13.29
C VAL A 292 20.12 4.11 -13.07
N PRO A 293 18.97 4.55 -13.60
CA PRO A 293 18.42 5.87 -13.33
C PRO A 293 18.27 6.07 -11.82
N ARG A 294 18.54 7.29 -11.34
CA ARG A 294 18.42 7.64 -9.93
C ARG A 294 17.24 8.58 -9.75
N GLY A 295 16.45 8.38 -8.71
CA GLY A 295 15.46 9.36 -8.28
C GLY A 295 16.13 10.67 -7.80
N PRO A 296 15.39 11.79 -7.75
CA PRO A 296 15.86 13.01 -7.09
C PRO A 296 16.31 12.70 -5.64
N GLY A 297 17.48 13.19 -5.24
CA GLY A 297 18.02 12.95 -3.89
C GLY A 297 18.58 11.55 -3.62
N GLN A 298 18.39 10.59 -4.53
CA GLN A 298 18.79 9.21 -4.29
C GLN A 298 20.29 8.98 -4.51
N THR A 299 20.97 8.47 -3.49
CA THR A 299 22.40 8.12 -3.54
C THR A 299 22.63 6.74 -4.14
N PHE A 300 23.85 6.47 -4.59
CA PHE A 300 24.21 5.16 -5.12
C PHE A 300 24.16 4.06 -4.05
N ASP A 301 24.51 4.39 -2.80
CA ASP A 301 24.46 3.44 -1.68
C ASP A 301 23.02 3.07 -1.32
N GLN A 302 22.09 4.03 -1.39
CA GLN A 302 20.66 3.75 -1.24
C GLN A 302 20.16 2.77 -2.32
N ILE A 303 20.57 2.95 -3.58
CA ILE A 303 20.22 2.02 -4.68
C ILE A 303 20.82 0.63 -4.43
N ARG A 304 22.07 0.54 -3.97
CA ARG A 304 22.69 -0.76 -3.64
C ARG A 304 21.98 -1.45 -2.48
N SER A 305 21.67 -0.73 -1.41
CA SER A 305 20.91 -1.26 -0.27
C SER A 305 19.54 -1.79 -0.72
N PHE A 306 18.84 -1.01 -1.53
CA PHE A 306 17.58 -1.40 -2.15
C PHE A 306 17.69 -2.67 -3.01
N LEU A 307 18.67 -2.72 -3.92
CA LEU A 307 18.90 -3.89 -4.77
C LEU A 307 19.27 -5.14 -3.96
N ALA A 308 19.99 -4.98 -2.85
CA ALA A 308 20.32 -6.08 -1.95
C ALA A 308 19.05 -6.69 -1.32
N THR A 309 18.08 -5.84 -0.92
CA THR A 309 16.77 -6.30 -0.44
C THR A 309 16.02 -7.08 -1.52
N LEU A 310 15.95 -6.55 -2.75
CA LEU A 310 15.31 -7.24 -3.86
C LEU A 310 16.00 -8.55 -4.25
N GLU A 311 17.33 -8.62 -4.15
CA GLU A 311 18.10 -9.83 -4.44
C GLU A 311 17.91 -10.90 -3.36
N ALA A 312 17.88 -10.49 -2.07
CA ALA A 312 17.56 -11.36 -0.95
C ALA A 312 16.16 -11.97 -1.08
N ASP A 313 15.21 -11.21 -1.65
CA ASP A 313 13.86 -11.65 -1.94
C ASP A 313 13.69 -12.28 -3.34
N HIS A 314 14.80 -12.58 -4.02
CA HIS A 314 14.86 -13.27 -5.31
C HIS A 314 14.10 -12.57 -6.44
N ILE A 315 13.87 -11.26 -6.34
CA ILE A 315 13.22 -10.45 -7.37
C ILE A 315 14.24 -10.10 -8.46
N VAL A 316 15.40 -9.59 -8.06
CA VAL A 316 16.50 -9.26 -8.98
C VAL A 316 17.70 -10.18 -8.76
N LYS A 317 18.61 -10.19 -9.73
CA LYS A 317 19.92 -10.83 -9.60
C LYS A 317 21.01 -9.94 -10.18
N ILE A 318 22.11 -9.81 -9.44
CA ILE A 318 23.30 -9.11 -9.92
C ILE A 318 24.30 -10.14 -10.46
N ILE A 319 24.70 -9.99 -11.72
CA ILE A 319 25.62 -10.89 -12.43
C ILE A 319 26.81 -10.07 -12.93
N LYS A 320 28.02 -10.45 -12.50
CA LYS A 320 29.26 -9.88 -13.01
C LYS A 320 29.61 -10.48 -14.37
N ASP A 321 29.96 -9.62 -15.33
CA ASP A 321 30.53 -10.04 -16.61
C ASP A 321 32.05 -10.29 -16.53
N GLU A 322 32.64 -10.67 -17.66
CA GLU A 322 34.08 -10.96 -17.77
C GLU A 322 34.96 -9.70 -17.59
N SER A 323 34.37 -8.51 -17.66
CA SER A 323 35.04 -7.21 -17.43
C SER A 323 34.75 -6.64 -16.04
N ASP A 324 34.27 -7.47 -15.11
CA ASP A 324 33.86 -7.11 -13.73
C ASP A 324 32.75 -6.04 -13.66
N THR A 325 31.98 -5.85 -14.74
CA THR A 325 30.80 -4.98 -14.72
C THR A 325 29.61 -5.75 -14.13
N GLU A 326 28.96 -5.15 -13.14
CA GLU A 326 27.77 -5.71 -12.49
C GLU A 326 26.50 -5.37 -13.30
N TRP A 327 25.81 -6.41 -13.76
CA TRP A 327 24.54 -6.33 -14.49
C TRP A 327 23.38 -6.78 -13.62
N ILE A 328 22.33 -5.98 -13.59
CA ILE A 328 21.08 -6.26 -12.90
C ILE A 328 20.11 -6.87 -13.89
N PHE A 329 19.59 -8.04 -13.53
CA PHE A 329 18.48 -8.68 -14.20
C PHE A 329 17.31 -8.79 -13.25
N LEU A 330 16.10 -8.60 -13.76
CA LEU A 330 14.91 -9.06 -13.06
C LEU A 330 14.88 -10.60 -13.17
N LEU A 331 15.12 -11.26 -12.04
CA LEU A 331 15.13 -12.72 -11.95
C LEU A 331 13.70 -13.26 -11.99
N THR A 332 12.83 -12.64 -11.20
CA THR A 332 11.39 -12.94 -11.17
C THR A 332 10.61 -11.66 -11.32
N ASP A 333 9.70 -11.63 -12.29
CA ASP A 333 8.70 -10.58 -12.34
C ASP A 333 7.68 -10.82 -11.23
N ILE A 334 7.41 -9.82 -10.40
CA ILE A 334 6.33 -9.90 -9.42
C ILE A 334 5.10 -9.25 -10.01
N THR A 335 3.98 -9.98 -10.06
CA THR A 335 2.79 -9.53 -10.77
C THR A 335 1.51 -9.83 -10.00
N ALA A 336 0.52 -8.97 -10.18
CA ALA A 336 -0.86 -9.23 -9.81
C ALA A 336 -1.62 -9.68 -11.07
N TYR A 337 -1.71 -11.00 -11.26
CA TYR A 337 -2.33 -11.57 -12.45
C TYR A 337 -3.83 -11.67 -12.27
N LYS A 338 -4.55 -10.83 -13.00
CA LYS A 338 -6.02 -10.79 -13.04
C LYS A 338 -6.57 -11.86 -13.99
N PHE A 339 -7.57 -12.62 -13.55
CA PHE A 339 -8.17 -13.70 -14.32
C PHE A 339 -9.70 -13.76 -14.16
N TYR A 340 -10.35 -14.49 -15.07
CA TYR A 340 -11.78 -14.72 -15.03
C TYR A 340 -12.14 -15.87 -14.07
N PRO A 341 -13.00 -15.65 -13.05
CA PRO A 341 -13.23 -16.59 -11.97
C PRO A 341 -14.27 -17.65 -12.36
N GLU A 342 -13.91 -18.58 -13.24
CA GLU A 342 -14.81 -19.66 -13.69
C GLU A 342 -15.37 -20.48 -12.53
N TYR A 343 -14.60 -20.64 -11.46
CA TYR A 343 -15.01 -21.38 -10.26
C TYR A 343 -16.25 -20.77 -9.57
N LEU A 344 -16.53 -19.46 -9.77
CA LEU A 344 -17.70 -18.81 -9.17
C LEU A 344 -19.01 -19.40 -9.68
N ILE A 345 -19.04 -19.89 -10.93
CA ILE A 345 -20.26 -20.49 -11.50
C ILE A 345 -20.74 -21.65 -10.63
N GLU A 346 -19.80 -22.47 -10.17
CA GLU A 346 -20.08 -23.60 -9.30
C GLU A 346 -20.42 -23.17 -7.87
N ASN A 347 -19.75 -22.14 -7.34
CA ASN A 347 -20.05 -21.60 -6.01
C ASN A 347 -21.47 -21.00 -5.96
N ILE A 348 -21.87 -20.24 -6.98
CA ILE A 348 -23.22 -19.69 -7.12
C ILE A 348 -24.26 -20.81 -7.19
N ARG A 349 -24.01 -21.85 -8.00
CA ARG A 349 -24.93 -23.00 -8.12
C ARG A 349 -25.15 -23.68 -6.77
N LYS A 350 -24.07 -23.90 -6.00
CA LYS A 350 -24.15 -24.48 -4.65
C LYS A 350 -24.93 -23.56 -3.70
N ALA A 351 -24.60 -22.28 -3.66
CA ALA A 351 -25.25 -21.31 -2.77
C ALA A 351 -26.76 -21.19 -3.01
N VAL A 352 -27.22 -21.28 -4.26
CA VAL A 352 -28.66 -21.35 -4.59
C VAL A 352 -29.27 -22.66 -4.12
N SER A 353 -28.60 -23.80 -4.36
CA SER A 353 -29.12 -25.12 -3.94
C SER A 353 -29.26 -25.27 -2.42
N GLU A 354 -28.40 -24.58 -1.66
CA GLU A 354 -28.40 -24.56 -0.20
C GLU A 354 -29.33 -23.46 0.37
N ASN A 355 -30.03 -22.70 -0.48
CA ASN A 355 -30.88 -21.55 -0.10
C ASN A 355 -30.13 -20.44 0.66
N VAL A 356 -28.83 -20.29 0.42
CA VAL A 356 -27.97 -19.24 1.02
C VAL A 356 -27.85 -18.01 0.09
N LEU A 357 -28.27 -18.14 -1.17
CA LEU A 357 -28.29 -17.06 -2.16
C LEU A 357 -29.66 -17.07 -2.88
N ASN A 358 -30.30 -15.91 -2.96
CA ASN A 358 -31.56 -15.78 -3.70
C ASN A 358 -31.33 -15.88 -5.22
N LYS A 359 -32.40 -16.16 -5.96
CA LYS A 359 -32.31 -16.45 -7.40
C LYS A 359 -31.96 -15.19 -8.19
N GLU A 360 -32.48 -14.04 -7.79
CA GLU A 360 -32.29 -12.75 -8.44
C GLU A 360 -30.82 -12.31 -8.40
N SER A 361 -30.17 -12.38 -7.23
CA SER A 361 -28.73 -12.14 -7.05
C SER A 361 -27.89 -13.12 -7.85
N ALA A 362 -28.26 -14.40 -7.88
CA ALA A 362 -27.55 -15.42 -8.63
C ALA A 362 -27.60 -15.17 -10.15
N VAL A 363 -28.80 -14.89 -10.69
CA VAL A 363 -28.98 -14.55 -12.11
C VAL A 363 -28.18 -13.30 -12.46
N LYS A 364 -28.28 -12.24 -11.65
CA LYS A 364 -27.54 -11.00 -11.87
C LYS A 364 -26.03 -11.22 -11.89
N GLN A 365 -25.47 -11.99 -10.95
CA GLN A 365 -24.05 -12.35 -10.95
C GLN A 365 -23.64 -13.11 -12.21
N LEU A 366 -24.45 -14.07 -12.66
CA LEU A 366 -24.17 -14.84 -13.88
C LEU A 366 -24.23 -13.97 -15.13
N GLU A 367 -25.19 -13.05 -15.24
CA GLU A 367 -25.26 -12.06 -16.34
C GLU A 367 -24.02 -11.16 -16.35
N LEU A 368 -23.58 -10.70 -15.17
CA LEU A 368 -22.39 -9.86 -15.05
C LEU A 368 -21.12 -10.62 -15.44
N LEU A 369 -20.99 -11.88 -15.03
CA LEU A 369 -19.91 -12.78 -15.42
C LEU A 369 -19.92 -13.10 -16.91
N GLU A 370 -21.08 -13.30 -17.53
CA GLU A 370 -21.16 -13.51 -18.98
C GLU A 370 -20.71 -12.26 -19.75
N ASN A 371 -21.11 -11.08 -19.27
CA ASN A 371 -20.73 -9.80 -19.88
C ASN A 371 -19.24 -9.49 -19.71
N SER A 372 -18.60 -9.91 -18.61
CA SER A 372 -17.17 -9.72 -18.40
C SER A 372 -16.31 -10.71 -19.17
N TYR A 373 -16.80 -11.93 -19.44
CA TYR A 373 -16.06 -12.95 -20.20
C TYR A 373 -15.79 -12.58 -21.67
N LYS A 374 -16.67 -11.77 -22.28
CA LYS A 374 -16.60 -11.40 -23.71
C LYS A 374 -15.62 -10.25 -24.01
N LYS A 375 -14.91 -9.75 -23.00
CA LYS A 375 -13.89 -8.68 -23.11
C LYS A 375 -12.54 -9.21 -22.66
#